data_AF-A0A1D6KPF5-F1
#
_entry.id   AF-A0A1D6KPF5-F1
#
_cell.length_a   1.000
_cell.length_b   1.000
_cell.length_c   1.000
_cell.angle_alpha   90.00
_cell.angle_beta   90.00
_cell.angle_gamma   90.00
#
_symmetry.space_group_name_H-M   'P 1'
#
loop_
_entity.id
_entity.type
_entity.pdbx_description
1 polymer ?
#
loop_
_entity_poly.entity_id
_entity_poly.type
_entity_poly.pdbx_seq_one_letter_code
_entity_poly.pdbx_strand_id
1 'polypeptide(L)'
;MDNDKGEVSPAARVVQCEGVVFTATEGNEVARVTKGGAARVLSSESYFDADTCTRHHFVDVQGKTEAMLFFVSVREDLNRVVSVRRFS
;
A
#
# COMPACT_ATOMS: atom_id res chain seq x y z
N MET A 1 3.18 11.46 20.25
CA MET A 1 4.20 10.75 19.45
C MET A 1 3.84 10.98 18.00
N ASP A 2 4.51 11.93 17.37
CA ASP A 2 4.44 12.17 15.93
C ASP A 2 5.54 11.33 15.29
N ASN A 3 5.19 10.26 14.58
CA ASN A 3 6.08 9.68 13.57
C ASN A 3 5.30 8.71 12.68
N ASP A 4 4.53 9.21 11.71
CA ASP A 4 4.20 8.38 10.54
C ASP A 4 3.74 9.25 9.35
N LYS A 5 4.63 10.11 8.87
CA LYS A 5 4.57 10.56 7.48
C LYS A 5 5.67 9.79 6.75
N GLY A 6 5.38 8.57 6.32
CA GLY A 6 6.18 7.95 5.27
C GLY A 6 6.15 8.88 4.07
N GLU A 7 7.29 9.46 3.72
CA GLU A 7 7.40 10.31 2.54
C GLU A 7 7.14 9.44 1.30
N VAL A 8 6.26 9.91 0.43
CA VAL A 8 5.93 9.21 -0.80
C VAL A 8 6.92 9.68 -1.85
N SER A 9 7.68 8.74 -2.42
CA SER A 9 8.53 9.02 -3.57
C SER A 9 7.70 9.77 -4.63
N PRO A 10 8.13 10.92 -5.16
CA PRO A 10 7.38 11.64 -6.21
C PRO A 10 7.21 10.82 -7.51
N ALA A 11 7.91 9.69 -7.65
CA ALA A 11 7.74 8.69 -8.70
C ALA A 11 6.76 7.54 -8.35
N ALA A 12 6.24 7.49 -7.13
CA ALA A 12 5.41 6.40 -6.65
C ALA A 12 4.09 6.33 -7.44
N ARG A 13 3.99 5.30 -8.28
CA ARG A 13 2.80 5.08 -9.10
C ARG A 13 1.67 4.57 -8.21
N VAL A 14 0.56 5.29 -8.21
CA VAL A 14 -0.65 4.89 -7.48
C VAL A 14 -1.40 3.78 -8.21
N VAL A 15 -2.07 2.91 -7.46
CA VAL A 15 -2.95 1.85 -7.97
C VAL A 15 -4.30 1.94 -7.24
N GLN A 16 -5.40 2.00 -7.99
CA GLN A 16 -6.74 2.09 -7.43
C GLN A 16 -7.46 0.73 -7.49
N CYS A 17 -8.10 0.33 -6.40
CA CYS A 17 -8.94 -0.87 -6.31
C CYS A 17 -10.13 -0.59 -5.39
N GLU A 18 -11.35 -0.89 -5.82
CA GLU A 18 -12.59 -0.71 -5.02
C GLU A 18 -12.73 0.72 -4.42
N GLY A 19 -12.28 1.74 -5.15
CA GLY A 19 -12.31 3.14 -4.68
C GLY A 19 -11.21 3.52 -3.68
N VAL A 20 -10.34 2.60 -3.28
CA VAL A 20 -9.15 2.86 -2.46
C VAL A 20 -7.94 3.06 -3.38
N VAL A 21 -7.18 4.14 -3.15
CA VAL A 21 -5.96 4.45 -3.92
C VAL A 21 -4.75 4.09 -3.07
N PHE A 22 -3.93 3.16 -3.54
CA PHE A 22 -2.74 2.66 -2.87
C PHE A 22 -1.46 3.22 -3.50
N THR A 23 -0.42 3.38 -2.69
CA THR A 23 0.94 3.71 -3.11
C THR A 23 1.94 2.98 -2.21
N ALA A 24 3.20 2.91 -2.64
CA ALA A 24 4.30 2.49 -1.79
C ALA A 24 5.01 3.73 -1.21
N THR A 25 5.45 3.63 0.04
CA THR A 25 6.39 4.59 0.66
C THR A 25 7.82 4.26 0.27
N GLU A 26 8.77 5.17 0.49
CA GLU A 26 10.20 4.88 0.31
C GLU A 26 10.68 3.64 1.08
N GLY A 27 10.07 3.34 2.23
CA GLY A 27 10.35 2.14 3.03
C GLY A 27 9.67 0.86 2.55
N ASN A 28 9.11 0.85 1.34
CA ASN A 28 8.33 -0.25 0.75
C ASN A 28 7.03 -0.63 1.49
N GLU A 29 6.62 0.16 2.49
CA GLU A 29 5.33 0.01 3.14
C GLU A 29 4.18 0.49 2.25
N VAL A 30 2.99 -0.08 2.45
CA VAL A 30 1.78 0.30 1.72
C VAL A 30 1.10 1.48 2.39
N ALA A 31 0.76 2.49 1.61
CA ALA A 31 -0.02 3.64 2.07
C ALA A 31 -1.27 3.84 1.22
N ARG A 32 -2.33 4.36 1.84
CA ARG A 32 -3.50 4.88 1.12
C ARG A 32 -3.33 6.36 0.80
N VAL A 33 -3.66 6.77 -0.42
CA VAL A 33 -3.71 8.17 -0.82
C VAL A 33 -5.09 8.73 -0.52
N THR A 34 -5.13 9.79 0.27
CA THR A 34 -6.35 10.51 0.63
C THR A 34 -6.77 11.46 -0.49
N LYS A 35 -8.02 11.95 -0.46
CA LYS A 35 -8.53 12.92 -1.45
C LYS A 35 -7.69 14.22 -1.54
N GLY A 36 -6.95 14.57 -0.49
CA GLY A 36 -6.05 15.72 -0.48
C GLY A 36 -4.65 15.43 -1.03
N GLY A 37 -4.41 14.24 -1.57
CA GLY A 37 -3.10 13.81 -2.07
C GLY A 37 -2.12 13.34 -1.00
N ALA A 38 -2.43 13.52 0.29
CA ALA A 38 -1.61 13.00 1.37
C ALA A 38 -1.71 11.47 1.43
N ALA A 39 -0.58 10.80 1.62
CA ALA A 39 -0.55 9.37 1.88
C ALA A 39 -0.50 9.06 3.37
N ARG A 40 -1.18 7.98 3.76
CA ARG A 40 -1.15 7.45 5.12
C ARG A 40 -0.79 5.98 5.07
N VAL A 41 0.28 5.62 5.75
CA VAL A 41 0.72 4.23 5.88
C VAL A 41 -0.40 3.39 6.50
N LEU A 42 -0.58 2.20 5.96
CA LEU A 42 -1.51 1.21 6.46
C LEU A 42 -0.74 0.19 7.29
N SER A 43 -1.25 -0.14 8.47
CA SER A 43 -0.77 -1.32 9.19
C SER A 43 -1.00 -2.54 8.30
N SER A 44 -0.01 -3.43 8.23
CA SER A 44 -0.08 -4.61 7.40
C SER A 44 0.67 -5.77 8.03
N GLU A 45 0.16 -6.98 7.80
CA GLU A 45 1.00 -8.17 7.86
C GLU A 45 1.66 -8.34 6.49
N SER A 46 2.95 -8.68 6.47
CA SER A 46 3.67 -8.84 5.21
C SER A 46 4.68 -9.99 5.20
N TYR A 47 4.96 -10.50 4.01
CA TYR A 47 6.05 -11.42 3.76
C TYR A 47 6.78 -11.02 2.47
N PHE A 48 8.07 -11.33 2.41
CA PHE A 48 8.92 -11.00 1.27
C PHE A 48 9.20 -12.23 0.41
N ASP A 49 8.95 -12.10 -0.89
CA ASP A 49 9.35 -13.03 -1.93
C ASP A 49 10.66 -12.53 -2.57
N ALA A 50 11.75 -13.22 -2.26
CA ALA A 50 13.08 -12.88 -2.75
C ALA A 50 13.29 -13.19 -4.24
N ASP A 51 12.54 -14.15 -4.81
CA ASP A 51 12.69 -14.55 -6.21
C ASP A 51 12.17 -13.46 -7.15
N THR A 52 11.17 -12.71 -6.70
CA THR A 52 10.53 -11.63 -7.45
C THR A 52 10.85 -10.23 -6.91
N CYS A 53 11.66 -10.15 -5.85
CA CYS A 53 11.93 -8.91 -5.09
C CYS A 53 10.63 -8.18 -4.69
N THR A 54 9.62 -8.95 -4.26
CA THR A 54 8.27 -8.42 -4.00
C THR A 54 7.87 -8.67 -2.55
N ARG A 55 7.47 -7.62 -1.83
CA ARG A 55 6.79 -7.73 -0.55
C ARG A 55 5.29 -7.78 -0.77
N HIS A 56 4.67 -8.79 -0.18
CA HIS A 56 3.23 -8.99 -0.22
C HIS A 56 2.63 -8.57 1.12
N HIS A 57 1.65 -7.69 1.08
CA HIS A 57 0.99 -7.12 2.24
C HIS A 57 -0.49 -7.51 2.25
N PHE A 58 -0.97 -7.88 3.43
CA PHE A 58 -2.39 -7.94 3.75
C PHE A 58 -2.75 -6.65 4.50
N VAL A 59 -3.61 -5.83 3.90
CA VAL A 59 -4.02 -4.54 4.47
C VAL A 59 -5.51 -4.50 4.74
N ASP A 60 -5.87 -4.26 5.99
CA ASP A 60 -7.24 -3.97 6.39
C ASP A 60 -7.56 -2.51 6.07
N VAL A 61 -8.63 -2.30 5.30
CA VAL A 61 -9.14 -0.98 4.98
C VAL A 61 -10.60 -0.89 5.42
N GLN A 62 -10.89 0.01 6.36
CA GLN A 62 -12.25 0.36 6.71
C GLN A 62 -12.94 1.03 5.50
N GLY A 63 -13.84 0.32 4.85
CA GLY A 63 -14.74 0.88 3.85
C GLY A 63 -15.89 1.67 4.49
N LYS A 64 -16.82 2.15 3.65
CA LYS A 64 -18.01 2.86 4.13
C LYS A 64 -19.02 1.94 4.80
N THR A 65 -19.17 0.72 4.27
CA THR A 65 -20.19 -0.25 4.67
C THR A 65 -19.60 -1.45 5.40
N GLU A 66 -18.39 -1.85 5.03
CA GLU A 66 -17.70 -3.03 5.57
C GLU A 66 -16.18 -2.79 5.63
N ALA A 67 -15.50 -3.58 6.45
CA ALA A 67 -14.05 -3.69 6.37
C ALA A 67 -13.68 -4.56 5.17
N MET A 68 -12.64 -4.16 4.44
CA MET A 68 -12.14 -4.86 3.27
C MET A 68 -10.69 -5.25 3.49
N LEU A 69 -10.36 -6.49 3.14
CA LEU A 69 -8.98 -6.96 3.16
C LEU A 69 -8.41 -6.91 1.75
N PHE A 70 -7.29 -6.22 1.56
CA PHE A 70 -6.60 -6.20 0.27
C PHE A 70 -5.27 -6.94 0.36
N PHE A 71 -4.95 -7.62 -0.73
CA PHE A 71 -3.63 -8.17 -0.98
C PHE A 71 -2.88 -7.23 -1.93
N VAL A 72 -1.88 -6.55 -1.41
CA VAL A 72 -1.09 -5.52 -2.11
C VAL A 72 0.34 -6.03 -2.27
N SER A 73 0.86 -6.02 -3.48
CA SER A 73 2.23 -6.45 -3.77
C SER A 73 3.07 -5.25 -4.18
N VAL A 74 4.15 -5.01 -3.44
CA VAL A 74 5.13 -3.93 -3.66
C VAL A 74 6.43 -4.57 -4.14
N ARG A 75 6.91 -4.18 -5.33
CA ARG A 75 8.24 -4.59 -5.79
C ARG A 75 9.28 -3.64 -5.21
N GLU A 76 10.19 -4.15 -4.38
CA GLU A 76 11.09 -3.33 -3.55
C GLU A 76 12.22 -2.69 -4.37
N ASP A 77 12.71 -3.35 -5.42
CA ASP A 77 13.72 -2.80 -6.35
C ASP A 77 13.21 -1.61 -7.18
N LEU A 78 11.89 -1.54 -7.39
CA LEU A 78 11.21 -0.46 -8.11
C LEU A 78 10.48 0.53 -7.19
N ASN A 79 10.43 0.24 -5.89
CA ASN A 79 9.64 0.98 -4.90
C ASN A 79 8.19 1.25 -5.36
N ARG A 80 7.50 0.21 -5.85
CA ARG A 80 6.22 0.40 -6.54
C ARG A 80 5.21 -0.73 -6.27
N VAL A 81 3.95 -0.34 -6.10
CA VAL A 81 2.81 -1.27 -6.12
C VAL A 81 2.67 -1.87 -7.53
N VAL A 82 2.81 -3.19 -7.63
CA VAL A 82 2.72 -3.94 -8.88
C VAL A 82 1.42 -4.72 -9.03
N SER A 83 0.73 -5.01 -7.92
CA SER A 83 -0.56 -5.70 -7.92
C SER A 83 -1.38 -5.29 -6.71
N VAL A 84 -2.68 -5.14 -6.91
CA VAL A 84 -3.67 -4.97 -5.84
C VAL A 84 -4.88 -5.81 -6.19
N ARG A 85 -5.35 -6.62 -5.25
CA ARG A 85 -6.65 -7.31 -5.35
C ARG A 85 -7.36 -7.29 -4.00
N ARG A 86 -8.68 -7.25 -4.04
CA ARG A 86 -9.49 -7.56 -2.85
C ARG A 86 -9.31 -9.05 -2.51
N PHE A 87 -9.05 -9.33 -1.25
CA PHE A 87 -8.90 -10.70 -0.74
C PHE A 87 -10.24 -11.22 -0.20
N SER A 88 -10.96 -10.40 0.58
CA SER A 88 -12.31 -10.66 1.10
C SER A 88 -13.11 -9.38 1.17
#